data_AF-A0A1Y2M2L9-F1
#
_entry.id   AF-A0A1Y2M2L9-F1
#
_cell.length_a   1.000
_cell.length_b   1.000
_cell.length_c   1.000
_cell.angle_alpha   90.00
_cell.angle_beta   90.00
_cell.angle_gamma   90.00
#
_symmetry.space_group_name_H-M   'P 1'
#
loop_
_entity.id
_entity.type
_entity.pdbx_description
1 polymer ?
#
loop_
_entity_poly.entity_id
_entity_poly.type
_entity_poly.pdbx_seq_one_letter_code
_entity_poly.pdbx_strand_id
1 'polypeptide(L)'
;MPPPRIPQSLLASFSSLSLSAARPRPTLPQCLSRGQPTTASFPSSSSSTRFFSATSAPQNYLAPKAGESRKSRKGRCRVPTGGSMRGTTVVWGDYGLRMRDHDRRISAQQLKIAEDTIRKRLRGMKFIMYMRIAANIGVYTSGNDVRMGKGKGSFDRWTARVAVSKIIFEIQGDLHEQVVRDAFRLAGAKLPGLYEFVKKGDPPVMGVTKLANGITAEDLKRPRKLLPLEQTAGRIPAAANQPSAPL
;
A
#
# COMPACT_ATOMS: atom_id res chain seq x y z
N MET A 1 56.57 -24.64 -6.94
CA MET A 1 56.72 -23.45 -7.80
C MET A 1 56.38 -22.20 -7.01
N PRO A 2 57.24 -21.17 -6.99
CA PRO A 2 56.90 -19.89 -6.35
C PRO A 2 55.99 -19.04 -7.26
N PRO A 3 55.18 -18.11 -6.71
CA PRO A 3 54.33 -17.23 -7.52
C PRO A 3 55.15 -16.11 -8.23
N PRO A 4 54.69 -15.61 -9.39
CA PRO A 4 55.41 -14.60 -10.17
C PRO A 4 55.40 -13.23 -9.51
N ARG A 5 56.55 -12.54 -9.56
CA ARG A 5 56.76 -11.17 -9.08
C ARG A 5 56.17 -10.16 -10.06
N ILE A 6 55.41 -9.19 -9.54
CA ILE A 6 54.89 -8.04 -10.29
C ILE A 6 55.99 -6.97 -10.40
N PRO A 7 56.32 -6.45 -11.60
CA PRO A 7 57.29 -5.36 -11.73
C PRO A 7 56.70 -4.01 -11.26
N GLN A 8 57.45 -3.32 -10.39
CA GLN A 8 57.17 -2.00 -9.85
C GLN A 8 57.53 -0.89 -10.85
N SER A 9 56.72 -0.65 -11.88
CA SER A 9 57.03 0.43 -12.85
C SER A 9 55.81 1.12 -13.46
N LEU A 10 54.83 1.51 -12.63
CA LEU A 10 53.74 2.43 -13.05
C LEU A 10 53.31 3.41 -11.93
N LEU A 11 54.22 3.77 -11.02
CA LEU A 11 53.99 4.78 -9.96
C LEU A 11 54.92 6.00 -10.06
N ALA A 12 55.49 6.25 -11.24
CA ALA A 12 56.37 7.39 -11.48
C ALA A 12 55.97 8.14 -12.77
N SER A 13 54.79 8.79 -12.78
CA SER A 13 54.44 9.76 -13.83
C SER A 13 53.27 10.69 -13.49
N PHE A 14 53.18 11.18 -12.25
CA PHE A 14 52.19 12.23 -11.90
C PHE A 14 52.76 13.32 -10.98
N SER A 15 54.02 13.70 -11.20
CA SER A 15 54.68 14.79 -10.48
C SER A 15 55.15 15.88 -11.44
N SER A 16 54.22 16.56 -12.13
CA SER A 16 54.51 17.86 -12.77
C SER A 16 53.25 18.53 -13.34
N LEU A 17 52.31 18.96 -12.50
CA LEU A 17 51.35 20.00 -12.90
C LEU A 17 51.08 20.92 -11.69
N SER A 18 51.91 21.96 -11.58
CA SER A 18 51.68 23.14 -10.75
C SER A 18 51.48 24.32 -11.70
N LEU A 19 50.28 24.87 -11.78
CA LEU A 19 50.02 26.12 -12.50
C LEU A 19 49.53 27.18 -11.52
N SER A 20 50.31 28.25 -11.53
CA SER A 20 50.29 29.44 -10.71
C SER A 20 49.02 30.29 -10.90
N ALA A 21 48.50 30.82 -9.80
CA ALA A 21 47.38 31.75 -9.78
C ALA A 21 47.89 33.19 -9.96
N ALA A 22 47.58 33.82 -11.10
CA ALA A 22 47.77 35.25 -11.31
C ALA A 22 46.41 35.97 -11.22
N ARG A 23 46.25 36.86 -10.23
CA ARG A 23 45.14 37.82 -10.14
C ARG A 23 45.53 39.12 -10.84
N PRO A 24 44.69 39.70 -11.72
CA PRO A 24 44.82 41.11 -12.07
C PRO A 24 44.02 42.00 -11.11
N ARG A 25 44.69 43.03 -10.57
CA ARG A 25 44.06 44.22 -9.95
C ARG A 25 43.61 45.17 -11.06
N PRO A 26 42.36 45.67 -11.07
CA PRO A 26 42.02 46.85 -11.84
C PRO A 26 42.16 48.12 -10.99
N THR A 27 42.92 49.07 -11.53
CA THR A 27 43.07 50.45 -11.07
C THR A 27 41.84 51.28 -11.44
N LEU A 28 41.33 52.07 -10.50
CA LEU A 28 40.27 53.06 -10.68
C LEU A 28 40.73 54.24 -11.56
N PRO A 29 39.81 54.84 -12.32
CA PRO A 29 39.82 56.28 -12.57
C PRO A 29 38.63 56.98 -11.90
N GLN A 30 38.89 58.13 -11.28
CA GLN A 30 37.88 59.10 -10.87
C GLN A 30 37.44 59.95 -12.08
N CYS A 31 36.14 60.19 -12.25
CA CYS A 31 35.57 61.55 -12.35
C CYS A 31 34.03 61.57 -12.58
N LEU A 32 33.35 62.24 -11.64
CA LEU A 32 32.25 63.21 -11.76
C LEU A 32 31.12 63.04 -12.80
N SER A 33 29.92 62.80 -12.25
CA SER A 33 28.74 63.69 -12.29
C SER A 33 27.42 63.11 -12.82
N ARG A 34 26.36 63.46 -12.08
CA ARG A 34 25.00 63.83 -12.52
C ARG A 34 23.91 62.75 -12.58
N GLY A 35 22.86 62.98 -11.76
CA GLY A 35 21.47 62.65 -12.08
C GLY A 35 20.86 61.45 -11.34
N GLN A 36 20.02 61.73 -10.34
CA GLN A 36 19.04 60.77 -9.80
C GLN A 36 18.05 60.34 -10.90
N PRO A 37 17.48 59.14 -10.80
CA PRO A 37 16.12 59.05 -10.29
C PRO A 37 15.96 57.98 -9.20
N THR A 38 15.21 58.34 -8.16
CA THR A 38 14.76 57.44 -7.09
C THR A 38 13.83 56.36 -7.64
N THR A 39 14.36 55.18 -7.93
CA THR A 39 13.55 53.97 -8.03
C THR A 39 13.48 53.33 -6.64
N ALA A 40 12.29 53.35 -6.05
CA ALA A 40 12.04 52.63 -4.80
C ALA A 40 12.26 51.13 -5.05
N SER A 41 13.37 50.60 -4.54
CA SER A 41 13.64 49.17 -4.53
C SER A 41 12.72 48.53 -3.49
N PHE A 42 11.71 47.80 -3.97
CA PHE A 42 10.98 46.88 -3.12
C PHE A 42 11.98 45.90 -2.49
N PRO A 43 11.94 45.67 -1.17
CA PRO A 43 12.78 44.64 -0.57
C PRO A 43 12.36 43.32 -1.20
N SER A 44 13.24 42.73 -2.02
CA SER A 44 13.12 41.33 -2.38
C SER A 44 13.10 40.56 -1.06
N SER A 45 11.92 40.06 -0.70
CA SER A 45 11.77 39.06 0.34
C SER A 45 12.54 37.84 -0.16
N SER A 46 13.83 37.79 0.18
CA SER A 46 14.60 36.57 0.28
C SER A 46 13.78 35.66 1.17
N SER A 47 13.01 34.76 0.55
CA SER A 47 12.36 33.69 1.26
C SER A 47 13.49 32.88 1.87
N SER A 48 13.68 33.06 3.17
CA SER A 48 14.61 32.26 3.96
C SER A 48 14.16 30.81 3.83
N THR A 49 14.71 30.09 2.85
CA THR A 49 14.63 28.64 2.77
C THR A 49 15.39 28.11 3.97
N ARG A 50 14.68 27.93 5.08
CA ARG A 50 15.19 27.20 6.25
C ARG A 50 15.48 25.76 5.80
N PHE A 51 16.75 25.37 5.84
CA PHE A 51 17.22 24.02 5.47
C PHE A 51 16.70 22.90 6.38
N PHE A 52 16.05 23.23 7.49
CA PHE A 52 15.43 22.28 8.41
C PHE A 52 14.01 22.73 8.78
N SER A 53 13.03 21.87 8.49
CA SER A 53 11.67 22.01 9.01
C SER A 53 11.59 21.32 10.37
N ALA A 54 11.21 22.06 11.41
CA ALA A 54 10.94 21.51 12.74
C ALA A 54 9.61 20.73 12.79
N THR A 55 8.81 20.75 11.73
CA THR A 55 7.56 19.99 11.67
C THR A 55 7.87 18.55 11.31
N SER A 56 7.64 17.61 12.24
CA SER A 56 7.76 16.18 11.93
C SER A 56 6.84 15.85 10.75
N ALA A 57 7.36 15.19 9.72
CA ALA A 57 6.55 14.74 8.60
C ALA A 57 5.33 13.94 9.14
N PRO A 58 4.10 14.22 8.67
CA PRO A 58 2.91 13.56 9.18
C PRO A 58 3.04 12.05 8.96
N GLN A 59 2.80 11.28 10.01
CA GLN A 59 2.86 9.82 9.92
C GLN A 59 1.80 9.33 8.95
N ASN A 60 2.21 8.53 7.96
CA ASN A 60 1.33 8.04 6.91
C ASN A 60 1.38 6.52 6.85
N TYR A 61 0.23 5.85 6.84
CA TYR A 61 0.12 4.39 6.73
C TYR A 61 0.65 3.84 5.39
N LEU A 62 0.87 4.72 4.40
CA LEU A 62 1.36 4.38 3.07
C LEU A 62 2.88 4.19 2.99
N ALA A 63 3.64 4.63 4.00
CA ALA A 63 5.09 4.46 4.04
C ALA A 63 5.61 4.43 5.50
N PRO A 64 6.53 3.52 5.85
CA PRO A 64 7.13 3.48 7.18
C PRO A 64 8.09 4.67 7.39
N LYS A 65 8.09 5.21 8.62
CA LYS A 65 8.90 6.38 8.99
C LYS A 65 10.41 6.20 8.78
N ALA A 66 10.94 5.04 9.16
CA ALA A 66 12.38 4.76 9.13
C ALA A 66 12.86 4.08 7.84
N GLY A 67 11.96 3.85 6.86
CA GLY A 67 12.27 3.04 5.68
C GLY A 67 12.61 1.58 6.02
N GLU A 68 13.20 0.86 5.05
CA GLU A 68 13.70 -0.51 5.24
C GLU A 68 15.23 -0.50 5.40
N SER A 69 15.74 -1.11 6.47
CA SER A 69 17.20 -1.27 6.69
C SER A 69 17.87 -2.16 5.62
N ARG A 70 17.14 -3.16 5.09
CA ARG A 70 17.61 -4.07 4.05
C ARG A 70 16.49 -4.37 3.05
N LYS A 71 16.85 -4.56 1.77
CA LYS A 71 15.88 -4.85 0.71
C LYS A 71 15.01 -6.09 1.02
N SER A 72 13.71 -5.92 1.23
CA SER A 72 12.74 -7.00 1.49
C SER A 72 12.61 -8.06 0.39
N ARG A 73 12.58 -9.35 0.76
CA ARG A 73 12.27 -10.46 -0.18
C ARG A 73 10.80 -10.38 -0.61
N LYS A 74 10.47 -10.92 -1.80
CA LYS A 74 9.10 -10.90 -2.37
C LYS A 74 8.07 -11.50 -1.40
N GLY A 75 8.35 -12.68 -0.83
CA GLY A 75 7.44 -13.41 0.05
C GLY A 75 6.12 -13.80 -0.63
N ARG A 76 5.12 -14.18 0.17
CA ARG A 76 3.74 -14.45 -0.25
C ARG A 76 2.77 -13.81 0.73
N CYS A 77 1.55 -13.55 0.28
CA CYS A 77 0.47 -13.14 1.16
C CYS A 77 0.07 -14.30 2.08
N ARG A 78 -0.52 -13.99 3.23
CA ARG A 78 -0.87 -14.98 4.25
C ARG A 78 -2.19 -15.63 3.86
N VAL A 79 -2.20 -16.96 3.73
CA VAL A 79 -3.41 -17.78 3.56
C VAL A 79 -3.72 -18.47 4.89
N PRO A 80 -4.81 -18.12 5.59
CA PRO A 80 -5.10 -18.64 6.92
C PRO A 80 -5.77 -20.02 6.88
N THR A 81 -5.00 -21.09 6.70
CA THR A 81 -5.53 -22.46 6.71
C THR A 81 -6.05 -22.91 8.08
N GLY A 82 -5.43 -22.43 9.17
CA GLY A 82 -5.81 -22.76 10.55
C GLY A 82 -7.04 -22.01 11.09
N GLY A 83 -7.90 -21.48 10.21
CA GLY A 83 -9.15 -20.84 10.62
C GLY A 83 -9.03 -19.45 11.26
N SER A 84 -7.97 -18.70 10.95
CA SER A 84 -7.78 -17.36 11.54
C SER A 84 -8.77 -16.33 10.98
N MET A 85 -9.55 -15.72 11.85
CA MET A 85 -10.54 -14.67 11.50
C MET A 85 -10.04 -13.23 11.77
N ARG A 86 -8.76 -13.06 12.12
CA ARG A 86 -8.19 -11.77 12.51
C ARG A 86 -8.29 -10.74 11.37
N GLY A 87 -8.95 -9.62 11.66
CA GLY A 87 -9.11 -8.50 10.72
C GLY A 87 -10.19 -8.71 9.67
N THR A 88 -11.10 -9.67 9.87
CA THR A 88 -12.24 -9.94 8.97
C THR A 88 -13.53 -9.22 9.39
N THR A 89 -13.54 -8.66 10.61
CA THR A 89 -14.62 -7.90 11.22
C THR A 89 -14.28 -6.42 11.36
N VAL A 90 -15.32 -5.60 11.32
CA VAL A 90 -15.24 -4.16 11.58
C VAL A 90 -15.05 -3.96 13.07
N VAL A 91 -14.03 -3.21 13.46
CA VAL A 91 -13.66 -3.02 14.88
C VAL A 91 -13.93 -1.61 15.36
N TRP A 92 -13.45 -0.60 14.61
CA TRP A 92 -13.52 0.80 15.04
C TRP A 92 -14.78 1.46 14.48
N GLY A 93 -14.91 1.47 13.15
CA GLY A 93 -16.02 2.13 12.47
C GLY A 93 -17.35 1.39 12.50
N ASP A 94 -18.31 1.95 11.77
CA ASP A 94 -19.67 1.41 11.61
C ASP A 94 -19.78 0.59 10.32
N TYR A 95 -19.01 0.98 9.30
CA TYR A 95 -18.98 0.34 7.99
C TYR A 95 -17.54 0.02 7.58
N GLY A 96 -17.36 -1.00 6.74
CA GLY A 96 -16.05 -1.41 6.25
C GLY A 96 -16.05 -1.90 4.81
N LEU A 97 -14.87 -1.79 4.19
CA LEU A 97 -14.55 -2.35 2.88
C LEU A 97 -13.68 -3.60 3.06
N ARG A 98 -14.24 -4.78 2.75
CA ARG A 98 -13.57 -6.08 2.90
C ARG A 98 -13.22 -6.68 1.55
N MET A 99 -12.04 -7.29 1.45
CA MET A 99 -11.65 -8.05 0.25
C MET A 99 -12.44 -9.35 0.17
N ARG A 100 -13.19 -9.58 -0.90
CA ARG A 100 -13.99 -10.81 -1.10
C ARG A 100 -13.27 -11.87 -1.95
N ASP A 101 -12.39 -11.40 -2.83
CA ASP A 101 -11.63 -12.20 -3.78
C ASP A 101 -10.41 -12.91 -3.12
N HIS A 102 -9.38 -13.21 -3.89
CA HIS A 102 -8.10 -13.77 -3.45
C HIS A 102 -7.17 -12.78 -2.74
N ASP A 103 -6.19 -13.33 -2.02
CA ASP A 103 -5.14 -12.56 -1.35
C ASP A 103 -4.20 -11.88 -2.36
N ARG A 104 -3.91 -10.60 -2.13
CA ARG A 104 -3.16 -9.77 -3.08
C ARG A 104 -2.19 -8.83 -2.35
N ARG A 105 -1.17 -8.40 -3.09
CA ARG A 105 -0.28 -7.29 -2.68
C ARG A 105 -0.85 -6.01 -3.25
N ILE A 106 -1.32 -5.11 -2.38
CA ILE A 106 -1.89 -3.83 -2.79
C ILE A 106 -0.80 -2.76 -2.68
N SER A 107 -0.59 -1.97 -3.71
CA SER A 107 0.42 -0.89 -3.67
C SER A 107 -0.07 0.28 -2.82
N ALA A 108 0.88 1.04 -2.26
CA ALA A 108 0.56 2.28 -1.54
C ALA A 108 -0.20 3.28 -2.42
N GLN A 109 0.15 3.38 -3.71
CA GLN A 109 -0.55 4.25 -4.66
C GLN A 109 -2.01 3.85 -4.84
N GLN A 110 -2.31 2.55 -4.96
CA GLN A 110 -3.68 2.06 -5.08
C GLN A 110 -4.51 2.34 -3.82
N LEU A 111 -3.91 2.17 -2.64
CA LEU A 111 -4.56 2.52 -1.37
C LEU A 111 -4.86 4.01 -1.27
N LYS A 112 -3.90 4.85 -1.69
CA LYS A 112 -4.10 6.31 -1.73
C LYS A 112 -5.23 6.71 -2.67
N ILE A 113 -5.25 6.15 -3.88
CA ILE A 113 -6.32 6.40 -4.86
C ILE A 113 -7.68 5.99 -4.31
N ALA A 114 -7.76 4.84 -3.63
CA ALA A 114 -9.00 4.37 -3.02
C ALA A 114 -9.46 5.28 -1.88
N GLU A 115 -8.55 5.68 -1.00
CA GLU A 115 -8.81 6.65 0.07
C GLU A 115 -9.30 8.00 -0.48
N ASP A 116 -8.61 8.55 -1.48
CA ASP A 116 -8.99 9.83 -2.09
C ASP A 116 -10.35 9.73 -2.77
N THR A 117 -10.71 8.57 -3.29
CA THR A 117 -12.03 8.32 -3.88
C THR A 117 -13.13 8.34 -2.85
N ILE A 118 -12.92 7.70 -1.69
CA ILE A 118 -13.85 7.74 -0.55
C ILE A 118 -14.01 9.18 -0.06
N ARG A 119 -12.89 9.87 0.19
CA ARG A 119 -12.88 11.26 0.66
C ARG A 119 -13.57 12.21 -0.32
N LYS A 120 -13.36 12.01 -1.63
CA LYS A 120 -14.03 12.79 -2.67
C LYS A 120 -15.54 12.55 -2.68
N ARG A 121 -16.00 11.30 -2.54
CA ARG A 121 -17.42 10.96 -2.56
C ARG A 121 -18.17 11.44 -1.31
N LEU A 122 -17.50 11.46 -0.17
CA LEU A 122 -18.02 11.90 1.13
C LEU A 122 -17.64 13.35 1.48
N ARG A 123 -17.22 14.14 0.49
CA ARG A 123 -16.81 15.52 0.71
C ARG A 123 -17.98 16.33 1.29
N GLY A 124 -17.71 17.10 2.35
CA GLY A 124 -18.70 17.92 3.03
C GLY A 124 -19.48 17.20 4.14
N MET A 125 -19.32 15.88 4.27
CA MET A 125 -19.91 15.11 5.35
C MET A 125 -18.92 14.97 6.51
N LYS A 126 -19.43 14.85 7.74
CA LYS A 126 -18.61 14.60 8.93
C LYS A 126 -18.39 13.10 9.08
N PHE A 127 -17.17 12.64 8.83
CA PHE A 127 -16.81 11.23 9.00
C PHE A 127 -15.36 11.09 9.46
N ILE A 128 -15.07 9.98 10.11
CA ILE A 128 -13.72 9.54 10.45
C ILE A 128 -13.44 8.26 9.67
N MET A 129 -12.28 8.21 9.03
CA MET A 129 -11.85 7.06 8.25
C MET A 129 -10.67 6.37 8.93
N TYR A 130 -10.77 5.05 9.08
CA TYR A 130 -9.72 4.23 9.65
C TYR A 130 -9.09 3.33 8.60
N MET A 131 -7.77 3.29 8.56
CA MET A 131 -6.99 2.42 7.70
C MET A 131 -6.59 1.18 8.49
N ARG A 132 -7.14 0.01 8.15
CA ARG A 132 -6.88 -1.26 8.86
C ARG A 132 -5.56 -1.91 8.44
N ILE A 133 -4.98 -1.47 7.33
CA ILE A 133 -3.74 -2.00 6.78
C ILE A 133 -2.72 -0.87 6.59
N ALA A 134 -1.44 -1.22 6.66
CA ALA A 134 -0.33 -0.32 6.38
C ALA A 134 0.56 -0.92 5.29
N ALA A 135 1.10 -0.07 4.41
CA ALA A 135 2.04 -0.46 3.37
C ALA A 135 3.46 -0.46 3.93
N ASN A 136 3.82 -1.57 4.57
CA ASN A 136 5.06 -1.72 5.32
C ASN A 136 6.15 -2.53 4.60
N ILE A 137 5.86 -3.05 3.39
CA ILE A 137 6.80 -3.89 2.65
C ILE A 137 7.30 -3.15 1.41
N GLY A 138 8.62 -3.05 1.26
CA GLY A 138 9.27 -2.51 0.08
C GLY A 138 9.26 -3.50 -1.08
N VAL A 139 8.88 -3.00 -2.26
CA VAL A 139 9.03 -3.71 -3.54
C VAL A 139 10.27 -3.15 -4.23
N TYR A 140 11.12 -4.08 -4.69
CA TYR A 140 12.32 -3.76 -5.44
C TYR A 140 12.23 -4.41 -6.81
N THR A 141 12.35 -3.60 -7.86
CA THR A 141 12.11 -4.01 -9.24
C THR A 141 13.40 -3.78 -10.03
N SER A 142 13.83 -4.77 -10.81
CA SER A 142 14.90 -4.57 -11.80
C SER A 142 14.33 -3.85 -13.01
N GLY A 143 15.10 -2.97 -13.64
CA GLY A 143 14.67 -2.32 -14.88
C GLY A 143 14.33 -3.35 -15.95
N ASN A 144 13.29 -3.08 -16.74
CA ASN A 144 12.84 -3.98 -17.81
C ASN A 144 13.94 -4.22 -18.86
N ASP A 145 14.82 -3.24 -19.06
CA ASP A 145 15.89 -3.28 -20.07
C ASP A 145 17.12 -4.08 -19.58
N VAL A 146 17.19 -4.46 -18.30
CA VAL A 146 18.35 -5.11 -17.70
C VAL A 146 18.20 -6.64 -17.76
N ARG A 147 19.24 -7.32 -18.26
CA ARG A 147 19.30 -8.79 -18.27
C ARG A 147 19.34 -9.38 -16.85
N MET A 148 18.87 -10.62 -16.74
CA MET A 148 18.82 -11.38 -15.49
C MET A 148 20.22 -11.60 -14.90
N GLY A 149 20.32 -11.67 -13.57
CA GLY A 149 21.54 -12.10 -12.85
C GLY A 149 22.41 -11.00 -12.24
N LYS A 150 22.18 -9.71 -12.51
CA LYS A 150 22.98 -8.58 -11.96
C LYS A 150 22.62 -8.18 -10.52
N GLY A 151 22.10 -9.12 -9.74
CA GLY A 151 21.64 -8.87 -8.37
C GLY A 151 20.22 -8.28 -8.30
N LYS A 152 19.92 -7.59 -7.19
CA LYS A 152 18.57 -7.11 -6.87
C LYS A 152 18.40 -5.62 -7.22
N GLY A 153 17.30 -5.30 -7.89
CA GLY A 153 16.96 -3.95 -8.34
C GLY A 153 16.82 -2.87 -7.26
N SER A 154 16.47 -1.66 -7.70
CA SER A 154 16.23 -0.48 -6.86
C SER A 154 14.86 -0.55 -6.19
N PHE A 155 14.66 0.31 -5.18
CA PHE A 155 13.35 0.46 -4.54
C PHE A 155 12.36 1.08 -5.53
N ASP A 156 11.15 0.55 -5.57
CA ASP A 156 10.09 1.00 -6.47
C ASP A 156 8.91 1.58 -5.68
N ARG A 157 8.28 0.77 -4.82
CA ARG A 157 7.09 1.21 -4.07
C ARG A 157 6.87 0.43 -2.77
N TRP A 158 6.09 1.03 -1.88
CA TRP A 158 5.55 0.36 -0.71
C TRP A 158 4.29 -0.44 -1.06
N THR A 159 4.11 -1.58 -0.39
CA THR A 159 2.94 -2.44 -0.57
C THR A 159 2.50 -3.07 0.74
N ALA A 160 1.21 -3.38 0.83
CA ALA A 160 0.61 -4.16 1.90
C ALA A 160 0.27 -5.57 1.39
N ARG A 161 0.61 -6.60 2.17
CA ARG A 161 0.10 -7.96 1.96
C ARG A 161 -1.26 -8.09 2.62
N VAL A 162 -2.29 -8.31 1.82
CA VAL A 162 -3.68 -8.43 2.29
C VAL A 162 -4.13 -9.87 2.10
N ALA A 163 -4.63 -10.48 3.17
CA ALA A 163 -5.21 -11.81 3.16
C ALA A 163 -6.67 -11.74 2.68
N VAL A 164 -7.22 -12.88 2.26
CA VAL A 164 -8.64 -13.04 1.92
C VAL A 164 -9.52 -12.57 3.09
N SER A 165 -10.65 -11.94 2.76
CA SER A 165 -11.64 -11.47 3.73
C SER A 165 -11.12 -10.47 4.76
N LYS A 166 -9.98 -9.82 4.51
CA LYS A 166 -9.46 -8.78 5.39
C LYS A 166 -10.11 -7.42 5.07
N ILE A 167 -10.44 -6.68 6.12
CA ILE A 167 -10.93 -5.31 6.01
C ILE A 167 -9.76 -4.36 5.73
N ILE A 168 -9.96 -3.45 4.77
CA ILE A 168 -8.96 -2.45 4.35
C ILE A 168 -9.25 -1.10 4.98
N PHE A 169 -10.48 -0.62 4.82
CA PHE A 169 -10.94 0.68 5.31
C PHE A 169 -12.17 0.50 6.18
N GLU A 170 -12.29 1.34 7.19
CA GLU A 170 -13.52 1.53 7.96
C GLU A 170 -13.90 3.00 7.98
N ILE A 171 -15.19 3.26 8.11
CA ILE A 171 -15.74 4.60 8.23
C ILE A 171 -16.66 4.62 9.46
N GLN A 172 -16.53 5.67 10.25
CA GLN A 172 -17.41 6.01 11.36
C GLN A 172 -17.99 7.39 11.12
N GLY A 173 -19.28 7.57 11.41
CA GLY A 173 -19.93 8.87 11.33
C GLY A 173 -21.42 8.76 11.03
N ASP A 174 -22.11 9.88 11.20
CA ASP A 174 -23.53 10.02 10.89
C ASP A 174 -23.73 10.12 9.38
N LEU A 175 -23.71 8.95 8.73
CA LEU A 175 -23.78 8.80 7.28
C LEU A 175 -24.84 7.77 6.92
N HIS A 176 -25.68 8.13 5.95
CA HIS A 176 -26.64 7.20 5.40
C HIS A 176 -25.93 6.04 4.67
N GLU A 177 -26.36 4.81 4.95
CA GLU A 177 -25.71 3.58 4.47
C GLU A 177 -25.48 3.57 2.95
N GLN A 178 -26.47 3.99 2.16
CA GLN A 178 -26.37 3.95 0.69
C GLN A 178 -25.24 4.83 0.16
N VAL A 179 -24.97 5.97 0.81
CA VAL A 179 -23.89 6.89 0.42
C VAL A 179 -22.54 6.24 0.68
N VAL A 180 -22.39 5.59 1.84
CA VAL A 180 -21.17 4.88 2.22
C VAL A 180 -20.94 3.68 1.31
N ARG A 181 -22.00 2.93 1.00
CA ARG A 181 -21.97 1.79 0.08
C ARG A 181 -21.51 2.22 -1.31
N ASP A 182 -21.99 3.34 -1.84
CA ASP A 182 -21.55 3.88 -3.13
C ASP A 182 -20.09 4.35 -3.09
N ALA A 183 -19.66 5.05 -2.02
CA ALA A 183 -18.26 5.44 -1.84
C ALA A 183 -17.31 4.23 -1.84
N PHE A 184 -17.69 3.16 -1.15
CA PHE A 184 -16.92 1.92 -1.09
C PHE A 184 -16.95 1.13 -2.39
N ARG A 185 -18.05 1.15 -3.14
CA ARG A 185 -18.13 0.58 -4.49
C ARG A 185 -17.14 1.27 -5.44
N LEU A 186 -17.11 2.60 -5.43
CA LEU A 186 -16.17 3.39 -6.25
C LEU A 186 -14.71 3.14 -5.86
N ALA A 187 -14.43 3.02 -4.56
CA ALA A 187 -13.10 2.70 -4.07
C ALA A 187 -12.66 1.28 -4.45
N GLY A 188 -13.55 0.30 -4.30
CA GLY A 188 -13.31 -1.10 -4.69
C GLY A 188 -12.98 -1.25 -6.16
N ALA A 189 -13.64 -0.50 -7.04
CA ALA A 189 -13.35 -0.50 -8.48
C ALA A 189 -11.93 0.00 -8.84
N LYS A 190 -11.28 0.77 -7.96
CA LYS A 190 -9.90 1.26 -8.17
C LYS A 190 -8.84 0.41 -7.48
N LEU A 191 -9.25 -0.51 -6.63
CA LEU A 191 -8.37 -1.45 -5.97
C LEU A 191 -8.26 -2.75 -6.77
N PRO A 192 -7.14 -3.48 -6.66
CA PRO A 192 -7.00 -4.76 -7.34
C PRO A 192 -7.78 -5.86 -6.62
N GLY A 193 -8.85 -6.36 -7.25
CA GLY A 193 -9.66 -7.48 -6.76
C GLY A 193 -11.13 -7.11 -6.58
N LEU A 194 -11.90 -8.03 -6.01
CA LEU A 194 -13.30 -7.79 -5.67
C LEU A 194 -13.46 -7.51 -4.19
N TYR A 195 -14.30 -6.54 -3.89
CA TYR A 195 -14.54 -6.04 -2.54
C TYR A 195 -16.02 -6.12 -2.20
N GLU A 196 -16.32 -6.27 -0.92
CA GLU A 196 -17.67 -6.24 -0.38
C GLU A 196 -17.81 -5.19 0.72
N PHE A 197 -19.02 -4.66 0.83
CA PHE A 197 -19.46 -3.81 1.91
C PHE A 197 -19.79 -4.65 3.15
N VAL A 198 -19.37 -4.19 4.33
CA VAL A 198 -19.56 -4.89 5.60
C VAL A 198 -20.04 -3.90 6.65
N LYS A 199 -20.97 -4.32 7.50
CA LYS A 199 -21.44 -3.55 8.66
C LYS A 199 -20.78 -4.03 9.94
N LYS A 200 -20.73 -3.15 10.94
CA LYS A 200 -20.39 -3.54 12.30
C LYS A 200 -21.45 -4.52 12.83
N GLY A 201 -21.00 -5.61 13.44
CA GLY A 201 -21.85 -6.71 13.90
C GLY A 201 -22.01 -7.84 12.89
N ASP A 202 -21.62 -7.65 11.62
CA ASP A 202 -21.59 -8.75 10.66
C ASP A 202 -20.64 -9.86 11.14
N PRO A 203 -21.00 -11.14 10.92
CA PRO A 203 -20.19 -12.24 11.41
C PRO A 203 -18.80 -12.24 10.77
N PRO A 204 -17.79 -12.66 11.54
CA PRO A 204 -16.44 -12.87 11.02
C PRO A 204 -16.40 -13.91 9.90
N VAL A 205 -15.34 -13.85 9.09
CA VAL A 205 -15.13 -14.79 7.98
C VAL A 205 -13.92 -15.66 8.29
N MET A 206 -14.08 -16.97 8.13
CA MET A 206 -12.98 -17.93 8.21
C MET A 206 -12.61 -18.38 6.79
N GLY A 207 -11.47 -17.90 6.31
CA GLY A 207 -11.08 -18.11 4.90
C GLY A 207 -12.05 -17.38 3.99
N VAL A 208 -12.90 -18.13 3.29
CA VAL A 208 -13.97 -17.60 2.40
C VAL A 208 -15.37 -17.75 3.05
N THR A 209 -15.49 -18.59 4.08
CA THR A 209 -16.77 -18.93 4.68
C THR A 209 -17.15 -17.95 5.78
N LYS A 210 -18.31 -17.29 5.63
CA LYS A 210 -18.89 -16.42 6.67
C LYS A 210 -19.45 -17.30 7.79
N LEU A 211 -19.16 -16.98 9.05
CA LEU A 211 -19.72 -17.68 10.22
C LEU A 211 -21.13 -17.15 10.53
N ALA A 212 -22.02 -17.29 9.56
CA ALA A 212 -23.44 -16.96 9.67
C ALA A 212 -24.27 -18.25 9.73
N ASN A 213 -25.56 -18.13 10.06
CA ASN A 213 -26.54 -19.23 9.94
C ASN A 213 -26.24 -20.45 10.83
N GLY A 214 -25.74 -20.21 12.06
CA GLY A 214 -25.41 -21.28 13.01
C GLY A 214 -24.11 -22.02 12.72
N ILE A 215 -23.36 -21.64 11.67
CA ILE A 215 -22.04 -22.23 11.37
C ILE A 215 -21.02 -21.67 12.35
N THR A 216 -20.53 -22.52 13.26
CA THR A 216 -19.48 -22.12 14.21
C THR A 216 -18.08 -22.39 13.66
N ALA A 217 -17.08 -21.73 14.25
CA ALA A 217 -15.67 -21.97 13.93
C ALA A 217 -15.26 -23.43 14.15
N GLU A 218 -15.83 -24.08 15.17
CA GLU A 218 -15.52 -25.46 15.51
C GLU A 218 -16.17 -26.43 14.51
N ASP A 219 -17.37 -26.12 14.01
CA ASP A 219 -18.00 -26.93 12.95
C ASP A 219 -17.17 -26.97 11.66
N LEU A 220 -16.47 -25.88 11.33
CA LEU A 220 -15.58 -25.83 10.18
C LEU A 220 -14.30 -26.65 10.36
N LYS A 221 -13.86 -26.87 11.61
CA LYS A 221 -12.68 -27.68 11.92
C LYS A 221 -13.00 -29.17 12.07
N ARG A 222 -14.26 -29.52 12.36
CA ARG A 222 -14.67 -30.92 12.51
C ARG A 222 -14.42 -31.69 11.19
N PRO A 223 -13.78 -32.88 11.25
CA PRO A 223 -13.50 -33.67 10.05
C PRO A 223 -14.78 -34.23 9.41
N ARG A 224 -15.80 -34.53 10.23
CA ARG A 224 -17.11 -35.00 9.76
C ARG A 224 -18.13 -33.87 9.93
N LYS A 225 -18.82 -33.51 8.83
CA LYS A 225 -19.86 -32.48 8.82
C LYS A 225 -21.22 -33.15 8.80
N LEU A 226 -22.10 -32.76 9.72
CA LEU A 226 -23.52 -33.10 9.64
C LEU A 226 -24.12 -32.19 8.57
N LEU A 227 -24.45 -32.77 7.41
CA LEU A 227 -25.20 -32.04 6.40
C LEU A 227 -26.61 -31.78 6.94
N PRO A 228 -27.22 -30.61 6.66
CA PRO A 228 -28.62 -30.42 6.96
C PRO A 228 -29.43 -31.57 6.35
N LEU A 229 -30.20 -32.28 7.16
CA LEU A 229 -30.95 -33.46 6.73
C LEU A 229 -31.89 -33.12 5.57
N GLU A 230 -32.50 -31.93 5.59
CA GLU A 230 -33.34 -31.39 4.51
C GLU A 230 -32.62 -31.28 3.16
N GLN A 231 -31.36 -30.80 3.15
CA GLN A 231 -30.57 -30.69 1.91
C GLN A 231 -30.10 -32.05 1.40
N THR A 232 -29.97 -33.02 2.31
CA THR A 232 -29.59 -34.40 1.96
C THR A 232 -30.79 -35.18 1.45
N ALA A 233 -31.96 -35.01 2.07
CA ALA A 233 -33.23 -35.62 1.69
C ALA A 233 -33.67 -35.18 0.29
N GLY A 234 -33.55 -33.88 -0.04
CA GLY A 234 -33.83 -33.37 -1.39
C GLY A 234 -32.83 -33.80 -2.47
N ARG A 235 -31.68 -34.38 -2.09
CA ARG A 235 -30.64 -34.87 -3.02
C ARG A 235 -30.77 -36.37 -3.31
N ILE A 236 -31.48 -37.10 -2.46
CA ILE A 236 -31.87 -38.48 -2.73
C ILE A 236 -32.96 -38.38 -3.79
N PRO A 237 -32.78 -38.93 -5.01
CA PRO A 237 -33.89 -39.01 -5.94
C PRO A 237 -35.00 -39.78 -5.23
N ALA A 238 -36.17 -39.16 -5.06
CA ALA A 238 -37.33 -39.84 -4.54
C ALA A 238 -37.49 -41.11 -5.36
N ALA A 239 -37.27 -42.27 -4.74
CA ALA A 239 -37.45 -43.55 -5.41
C ALA A 239 -38.88 -43.54 -5.94
N ALA A 240 -39.00 -43.37 -7.26
CA ALA A 240 -40.27 -43.23 -7.92
C ALA A 240 -41.03 -44.53 -7.67
N ASN A 241 -42.11 -44.46 -6.89
CA ASN A 241 -43.25 -45.35 -7.04
C ASN A 241 -43.74 -45.18 -8.48
N GLN A 242 -43.11 -45.88 -9.42
CA GLN A 242 -43.73 -46.10 -10.73
C GLN A 242 -44.81 -47.16 -10.52
N PRO A 243 -46.09 -46.88 -10.79
CA PRO A 243 -47.09 -47.92 -10.84
C PRO A 243 -46.69 -48.90 -11.95
N SER A 244 -46.52 -50.17 -11.60
CA SER A 244 -46.26 -51.25 -12.55
C SER A 244 -47.33 -51.26 -13.63
N ALA A 245 -46.94 -51.10 -14.90
CA ALA A 245 -47.85 -51.18 -16.03
C ALA A 245 -48.56 -52.55 -16.05
N PRO A 246 -49.88 -52.60 -16.30
CA PRO A 246 -50.59 -53.87 -16.46
C PRO A 246 -50.20 -54.55 -17.79
N LEU A 247 -50.13 -55.88 -17.74
CA LEU A 247 -49.72 -56.80 -18.81
C LEU A 247 -50.66 -56.77 -20.04
#